data_AF-A0A9D4DKB9-F1
#
_entry.id   AF-A0A9D4DKB9-F1
#
_cell.length_a   1.000
_cell.length_b   1.000
_cell.length_c   1.000
_cell.angle_alpha   90.00
_cell.angle_beta   90.00
_cell.angle_gamma   90.00
#
_symmetry.space_group_name_H-M   'P 1'
#
loop_
_entity.id
_entity.type
_entity.pdbx_description
1 polymer ?
#
loop_
_entity_poly.entity_id
_entity_poly.type
_entity_poly.pdbx_seq_one_letter_code
_entity_poly.pdbx_strand_id
1 'polypeptide(L)'
;MELSICGSGEWDNACNELQKMLIIRSLRPDRVSFCATSFITNNLGSRFVEPPVLDMQHVVGDSSTKTPLIFVLSPGVVSVKFVPSFFNILNFSHPLFLSINMD
;
A
#
# COMPACT_ATOMS: atom_id res chain seq x y z
N MET A 1 -9.10 -9.54 -24.27
CA MET A 1 -9.16 -8.27 -25.02
C MET A 1 -7.94 -7.45 -24.63
N GLU A 2 -6.78 -7.94 -25.05
CA GLU A 2 -5.51 -7.22 -24.95
C GLU A 2 -5.56 -6.08 -25.95
N LEU A 3 -5.25 -4.87 -25.51
CA LEU A 3 -5.01 -3.75 -26.40
C LEU A 3 -3.67 -4.00 -27.10
N SER A 4 -3.73 -4.72 -28.22
CA SER A 4 -2.72 -4.69 -29.27
C SER A 4 -2.75 -3.32 -29.94
N ILE A 5 -2.28 -2.29 -29.23
CA ILE A 5 -2.01 -0.99 -29.85
C ILE A 5 -0.65 -1.13 -30.53
N CYS A 6 -0.70 -1.15 -31.86
CA CYS A 6 0.27 -0.61 -32.81
C CYS A 6 1.78 -0.87 -32.50
N GLY A 7 2.39 -1.76 -33.29
CA GLY A 7 3.82 -1.83 -33.64
C GLY A 7 4.82 -1.30 -32.60
N SER A 8 5.42 -2.21 -31.84
CA SER A 8 6.33 -1.99 -30.71
C SER A 8 7.64 -1.22 -30.99
N GLY A 9 7.87 -0.70 -32.20
CA GLY A 9 9.10 0.00 -32.58
C GLY A 9 9.00 1.53 -32.48
N GLU A 10 7.98 2.16 -33.08
CA GLU A 10 7.88 3.63 -33.06
C GLU A 10 7.32 4.18 -31.74
N TRP A 11 6.39 3.46 -31.11
CA TRP A 11 5.73 3.92 -29.87
C TRP A 11 6.70 4.03 -28.69
N ASP A 12 7.69 3.13 -28.65
CA ASP A 12 8.74 3.16 -27.64
C ASP A 12 9.74 4.30 -27.82
N ASN A 13 9.95 4.74 -29.06
CA ASN A 13 10.82 5.86 -29.39
C ASN A 13 10.11 7.23 -29.33
N ALA A 14 8.79 7.27 -29.55
CA ALA A 14 8.02 8.51 -29.64
C ALA A 14 7.52 9.04 -28.29
N CYS A 15 7.39 8.21 -27.26
CA CYS A 15 6.80 8.59 -25.97
C CYS A 15 7.65 8.11 -24.80
N ASN A 16 7.87 8.99 -23.82
CA ASN A 16 8.42 8.60 -22.53
C ASN A 16 7.38 7.82 -21.70
N GLU A 17 7.82 7.03 -20.73
CA GLU A 17 7.00 6.15 -19.88
C GLU A 17 5.84 6.90 -19.21
N LEU A 18 6.09 8.12 -18.72
CA LEU A 18 5.06 8.99 -18.15
C LEU A 18 4.02 9.44 -19.19
N GLN A 19 4.45 9.74 -20.42
CA GLN A 19 3.54 10.13 -21.50
C GLN A 19 2.66 8.93 -21.91
N LYS A 20 3.23 7.72 -21.98
CA LYS A 20 2.46 6.49 -22.22
C LYS A 20 1.40 6.28 -21.14
N MET A 21 1.73 6.50 -19.87
CA MET A 21 0.77 6.41 -18.76
C MET A 21 -0.37 7.43 -18.88
N LEU A 22 -0.07 8.68 -19.29
CA LEU A 22 -1.10 9.72 -19.49
C LEU A 22 -2.06 9.38 -20.64
N ILE A 23 -1.55 8.76 -21.72
CA ILE A 23 -2.38 8.27 -22.82
C ILE A 23 -3.30 7.15 -22.33
N ILE A 24 -2.77 6.17 -21.59
CA ILE A 24 -3.56 5.07 -21.01
C ILE A 24 -4.63 5.61 -20.06
N ARG A 25 -4.31 6.62 -19.24
CA ARG A 25 -5.29 7.28 -18.36
C ARG A 25 -6.47 7.88 -19.12
N SER A 26 -6.23 8.39 -20.33
CA SER A 26 -7.26 9.03 -21.15
C SER A 26 -8.16 8.01 -21.86
N LEU A 27 -7.61 6.85 -22.23
CA LEU A 27 -8.33 5.81 -22.99
C LEU A 27 -8.91 4.71 -22.11
N ARG A 28 -8.22 4.35 -21.03
CA ARG A 28 -8.48 3.16 -20.22
C ARG A 28 -8.07 3.39 -18.75
N PRO A 29 -8.84 4.18 -17.99
CA PRO A 29 -8.50 4.57 -16.62
C PRO A 29 -8.36 3.38 -15.66
N ASP A 30 -9.03 2.26 -15.91
CA ASP A 30 -8.93 1.02 -15.14
C ASP A 30 -7.51 0.41 -15.14
N ARG A 31 -6.68 0.74 -16.13
CA ARG A 31 -5.30 0.22 -16.23
C ARG A 31 -4.24 1.17 -15.65
N VAL A 32 -4.64 2.35 -15.19
CA VAL A 32 -3.71 3.38 -14.73
C VAL A 32 -2.94 2.94 -13.49
N SER A 33 -3.59 2.22 -12.58
CA SER A 33 -2.93 1.67 -11.39
C SER A 33 -1.76 0.76 -11.75
N PHE A 34 -1.96 -0.16 -12.70
CA PHE A 34 -0.91 -1.03 -13.21
C PHE A 34 0.23 -0.25 -13.87
N CYS A 35 -0.10 0.74 -14.71
CA CYS A 35 0.91 1.58 -15.36
C CYS A 35 1.70 2.42 -14.35
N ALA A 36 1.04 2.95 -13.32
CA ALA A 36 1.68 3.69 -12.24
C ALA A 36 2.61 2.78 -11.43
N THR A 37 2.18 1.56 -11.11
CA THR A 37 3.02 0.55 -10.45
C THR A 37 4.28 0.25 -11.27
N SER A 38 4.16 0.02 -12.57
CA SER A 38 5.34 -0.19 -13.44
C SER A 38 6.26 1.04 -13.49
N PHE A 39 5.69 2.24 -13.67
CA PHE A 39 6.47 3.48 -13.70
C PHE A 39 7.25 3.69 -12.39
N ILE A 40 6.60 3.55 -11.24
CA ILE A 40 7.23 3.68 -9.92
C ILE A 40 8.31 2.59 -9.74
N THR A 41 8.03 1.35 -10.15
CA THR A 41 9.00 0.26 -10.05
C THR A 41 10.26 0.54 -10.87
N ASN A 42 10.10 1.05 -12.10
CA ASN A 42 11.21 1.33 -13.00
C ASN A 42 12.04 2.55 -12.59
N ASN A 43 11.42 3.55 -11.96
CA ASN A 43 12.08 4.83 -11.63
C ASN A 43 12.55 4.92 -10.16
N LEU A 44 11.82 4.31 -9.23
CA LEU A 44 12.06 4.38 -7.77
C LEU A 44 12.40 3.02 -7.16
N GLY A 45 11.98 1.92 -7.79
CA GLY A 45 12.21 0.55 -7.32
C GLY A 45 10.96 -0.12 -6.73
N SER A 46 10.95 -1.46 -6.69
CA SER A 46 9.78 -2.25 -6.29
C SER A 46 9.34 -2.04 -4.84
N ARG A 47 10.25 -1.66 -3.94
CA ARG A 47 9.98 -1.33 -2.53
C ARG A 47 8.95 -0.21 -2.32
N PHE A 48 8.66 0.58 -3.36
CA PHE A 48 7.69 1.68 -3.30
C PHE A 48 6.28 1.28 -3.78
N VAL A 49 6.12 0.07 -4.34
CA VAL A 49 4.82 -0.48 -4.75
C VAL A 49 4.44 -1.70 -3.94
N GLU A 50 5.41 -2.38 -3.34
CA GLU A 50 5.19 -3.48 -2.41
C GLU A 50 4.84 -2.96 -1.01
N PRO A 51 3.78 -3.48 -0.38
CA PRO A 51 3.47 -3.11 0.99
C PRO A 51 4.62 -3.55 1.92
N PRO A 52 5.08 -2.68 2.83
CA PRO A 52 6.12 -3.06 3.78
C PRO A 52 5.61 -4.17 4.71
N VAL A 53 6.53 -5.04 5.15
CA VAL A 53 6.22 -6.04 6.17
C VAL A 53 5.94 -5.30 7.48
N LEU A 54 4.74 -5.49 8.02
CA LEU A 54 4.35 -4.90 9.31
C LEU A 54 4.95 -5.73 10.45
N ASP A 55 5.96 -5.20 11.13
CA ASP A 55 6.49 -5.76 12.37
C ASP A 55 5.94 -5.02 13.58
N MET A 56 5.02 -5.68 14.29
CA MET A 56 4.35 -5.12 15.46
C MET A 56 5.31 -4.89 16.64
N GLN A 57 6.38 -5.67 16.78
CA GLN A 57 7.32 -5.48 17.89
C GLN A 57 8.12 -4.19 17.71
N HIS A 58 8.57 -3.92 16.48
CA HIS A 58 9.26 -2.70 16.12
C HIS A 58 8.35 -1.46 16.32
N VAL A 59 7.11 -1.53 15.82
CA VAL A 59 6.14 -0.43 15.93
C VAL A 59 5.80 -0.12 17.40
N VAL A 60 5.70 -1.13 18.26
CA VAL A 60 5.50 -0.94 19.70
C VAL A 60 6.74 -0.36 20.38
N GLY A 61 7.94 -0.77 19.98
CA GLY A 61 9.20 -0.20 20.48
C GLY A 61 9.37 1.29 20.15
N ASP A 62 8.91 1.72 18.98
CA ASP A 62 8.94 3.12 18.55
C ASP A 62 7.81 3.97 19.16
N SER A 63 6.83 3.34 19.80
CA SER A 63 5.71 4.03 20.41
C SER A 63 6.09 4.63 21.77
N SER A 64 5.44 5.74 22.13
CA SER A 64 5.65 6.42 23.41
C SER A 64 4.36 7.12 23.82
N THR A 65 4.26 7.58 25.06
CA THR A 65 3.12 8.37 25.56
C THR A 65 2.86 9.63 24.71
N LYS A 66 3.86 10.14 24.00
CA LYS A 66 3.73 11.27 23.06
C LYS A 66 3.39 10.87 21.62
N THR A 67 3.50 9.59 21.29
CA THR A 67 3.30 9.03 19.94
C THR A 67 2.39 7.81 20.05
N PRO A 68 1.06 8.01 20.18
CA PRO A 68 0.12 6.93 20.39
C PRO A 68 -0.04 6.06 19.14
N LEU A 69 -0.21 4.76 19.34
CA LEU A 69 -0.51 3.81 18.26
C LEU A 69 -2.01 3.77 17.99
N ILE A 70 -2.39 4.00 16.74
CA ILE A 70 -3.79 3.95 16.28
C ILE A 70 -3.94 2.79 15.31
N PHE A 71 -4.86 1.88 15.59
CA PHE A 71 -5.19 0.76 14.72
C PHE A 71 -6.52 1.04 14.01
N VAL A 72 -6.47 1.13 12.68
CA VAL A 72 -7.66 1.22 11.85
C VAL A 72 -8.04 -0.19 11.43
N LEU A 73 -9.17 -0.69 11.95
CA LEU A 73 -9.69 -2.01 11.63
C LEU A 73 -10.86 -1.87 10.65
N SER A 74 -10.68 -2.36 9.44
CA SER A 74 -11.81 -2.52 8.52
C SER A 74 -12.60 -3.80 8.87
N PRO A 75 -13.93 -3.81 8.72
CA PRO A 75 -14.71 -5.03 8.89
C PRO A 75 -14.20 -6.11 7.92
N GLY A 76 -13.75 -7.24 8.47
CA GLY A 76 -13.22 -8.38 7.71
C GLY A 76 -11.70 -8.64 7.85
N VAL A 77 -10.89 -7.65 8.26
CA VAL A 77 -9.45 -7.85 8.55
C VAL A 77 -9.16 -8.20 10.02
N VAL A 78 -10.20 -8.27 10.85
CA VAL A 78 -10.13 -8.82 12.22
C VAL A 78 -9.95 -10.34 12.15
N SER A 79 -8.76 -10.77 11.75
CA SER A 79 -8.36 -12.15 11.88
C SER A 79 -8.27 -12.48 13.36
N VAL A 80 -8.92 -13.55 13.79
CA VAL A 80 -8.82 -14.14 15.15
C VAL A 80 -7.38 -14.44 15.59
N LYS A 81 -6.38 -14.33 14.70
CA LYS A 81 -4.94 -14.45 14.99
C LYS A 81 -4.22 -13.11 15.23
N PHE A 82 -4.72 -12.01 14.68
CA PHE A 82 -4.13 -10.69 14.84
C PHE A 82 -4.36 -10.15 16.25
N VAL A 83 -5.60 -10.31 16.75
CA VAL A 83 -6.01 -9.80 18.08
C VAL A 83 -5.23 -10.47 19.23
N PRO A 84 -5.08 -11.81 19.32
CA PRO A 84 -4.34 -12.42 20.43
C PRO A 84 -2.84 -12.11 20.40
N SER A 85 -2.23 -12.11 19.20
CA SER A 85 -0.82 -11.73 19.03
C SER A 85 -0.59 -10.28 19.45
N PHE A 86 -1.51 -9.38 19.09
CA PHE A 86 -1.51 -7.99 19.49
C PHE A 86 -1.61 -7.80 21.01
N PHE A 87 -2.56 -8.49 21.65
CA PHE A 87 -2.75 -8.45 23.11
C PHE A 87 -1.49 -8.90 23.87
N ASN A 88 -0.81 -9.93 23.38
CA ASN A 88 0.42 -10.43 24.00
C ASN A 88 1.60 -9.45 23.84
N ILE A 89 1.76 -8.83 22.66
CA ILE A 89 2.86 -7.88 22.41
C ILE A 89 2.70 -6.61 23.25
N LEU A 90 1.46 -6.13 23.41
CA LEU A 90 1.20 -4.90 24.17
C LEU A 90 1.24 -5.08 25.69
N ASN A 91 1.45 -6.30 26.22
CA ASN A 91 1.60 -6.61 27.65
C ASN A 91 0.76 -5.67 28.53
N PHE A 92 -0.57 -5.87 28.51
CA PHE A 92 -1.72 -5.08 29.04
C PHE A 92 -1.58 -4.31 30.39
N SER A 93 -0.45 -3.65 30.62
CA SER A 93 -0.10 -2.85 31.78
C SER A 93 0.04 -1.37 31.42
N HIS A 94 -0.07 -1.01 30.13
CA HIS A 94 -0.06 0.37 29.69
C HIS A 94 -1.48 0.92 29.48
N PRO A 95 -1.86 2.02 30.14
CA PRO A 95 -3.24 2.54 30.21
C PRO A 95 -3.72 3.26 28.93
N LEU A 96 -3.23 2.91 27.73
CA LEU A 96 -3.38 3.74 26.53
C LEU A 96 -4.10 3.04 25.35
N PHE A 97 -4.96 2.04 25.61
CA PHE A 97 -5.81 1.48 24.56
C PHE A 97 -7.20 2.14 24.56
N LEU A 98 -7.46 3.00 23.57
CA LEU A 98 -8.78 3.54 23.28
C LEU A 98 -9.32 2.86 22.02
N SER A 99 -10.35 2.03 22.19
CA SER A 99 -11.08 1.47 21.05
C SER A 99 -12.16 2.46 20.61
N ILE A 100 -12.06 2.94 19.37
CA ILE A 100 -13.08 3.77 18.74
C ILE A 100 -13.68 2.91 17.62
N ASN A 101 -14.97 2.57 17.77
CA ASN A 101 -15.71 1.96 16.67
C ASN A 101 -16.09 3.08 15.69
N MET A 102 -15.78 2.90 14.41
CA MET A 102 -16.46 3.66 13.35
C MET A 102 -17.73 2.89 13.02
N ASP A 103 -18.87 3.40 13.50
CA ASP A 103 -20.21 2.97 13.06
C ASP A 103 -20.50 3.40 11.62
#